data_AF-A0A7Y2KM16-F1
#
_entry.id   AF-A0A7Y2KM16-F1
#
_cell.length_a   1.000
_cell.length_b   1.000
_cell.length_c   1.000
_cell.angle_alpha   90.00
_cell.angle_beta   90.00
_cell.angle_gamma   90.00
#
_symmetry.space_group_name_H-M   'P 1'
#
loop_
_entity.id
_entity.type
_entity.pdbx_description
1 polymer ?
#
loop_
_entity_poly.entity_id
_entity_poly.type
_entity_poly.pdbx_seq_one_letter_code
_entity_poly.pdbx_strand_id
1 'polypeptide(L)'
;MFLGALYGAAVEVRPETSAGFGTAYGAAVSLVADEMAMPALGFSPPASEVAASTHLRGFVSHLVFGVALEVARRLLIAGVRAKIA
;
A
#
# COMPACT_ATOMS: atom_id res chain seq x y z
N MET A 1 3.47 9.20 2.87
CA MET A 1 3.39 9.14 4.35
C MET A 1 1.99 8.73 4.84
N PHE A 2 0.91 9.40 4.43
CA PHE A 2 -0.46 9.12 4.90
C PHE A 2 -0.89 7.64 4.79
N LEU A 3 -0.71 7.02 3.61
CA LEU A 3 -1.07 5.62 3.39
C LEU A 3 -0.32 4.63 4.32
N GLY A 4 0.92 4.95 4.73
CA GLY A 4 1.66 4.10 5.66
C GLY A 4 1.14 4.20 7.10
N ALA A 5 0.74 5.41 7.52
CA ALA A 5 0.08 5.62 8.81
C ALA A 5 -1.28 4.91 8.86
N LEU A 6 -2.06 5.01 7.78
CA LEU A 6 -3.34 4.30 7.65
C LEU A 6 -3.14 2.78 7.72
N TYR A 7 -2.14 2.24 7.03
CA TYR A 7 -1.79 0.82 7.11
C TYR A 7 -1.44 0.41 8.54
N GLY A 8 -0.54 1.15 9.21
CA GLY A 8 -0.16 0.85 10.60
C GLY A 8 -1.35 0.85 11.55
N ALA A 9 -2.22 1.87 11.46
CA ALA A 9 -3.44 1.95 12.27
C ALA A 9 -4.43 0.82 11.95
N ALA A 10 -4.60 0.48 10.67
CA ALA A 10 -5.49 -0.60 10.24
C ALA A 10 -5.02 -1.96 10.79
N VAL A 11 -3.71 -2.25 10.76
CA VAL A 11 -3.16 -3.50 11.29
C VAL A 11 -3.30 -3.59 12.81
N GLU A 12 -3.21 -2.47 13.52
CA GLU A 12 -3.43 -2.45 14.97
C GLU A 12 -4.88 -2.77 15.34
N VAL A 13 -5.85 -2.25 14.57
CA VAL A 13 -7.28 -2.50 14.83
C VAL A 13 -7.73 -3.86 14.30
N ARG A 14 -7.20 -4.29 13.16
CA ARG A 14 -7.53 -5.53 12.45
C ARG A 14 -6.25 -6.18 11.91
N PRO A 15 -5.63 -7.11 12.66
CA PRO A 15 -4.37 -7.74 12.27
C PRO A 15 -4.41 -8.40 10.87
N GLU A 16 -5.60 -8.83 10.43
CA GLU A 16 -5.86 -9.43 9.12
C GLU A 16 -5.52 -8.48 7.96
N THR A 17 -5.49 -7.16 8.19
CA THR A 17 -5.11 -6.18 7.15
C THR A 17 -3.63 -6.27 6.74
N SER A 18 -2.81 -6.98 7.52
CA SER A 18 -1.43 -7.33 7.16
C SER A 18 -1.33 -8.58 6.26
N ALA A 19 -2.47 -9.15 5.82
CA ALA A 19 -2.53 -10.31 4.95
C ALA A 19 -1.62 -10.20 3.72
N GLY A 20 -0.99 -11.32 3.37
CA GLY A 20 0.01 -11.36 2.30
C GLY A 20 1.23 -10.48 2.59
N PHE A 21 1.54 -10.22 3.86
CA PHE A 21 2.67 -9.37 4.27
C PHE A 21 2.54 -7.93 3.71
N GLY A 22 1.33 -7.35 3.82
CA GLY A 22 1.03 -6.00 3.33
C GLY A 22 0.76 -5.90 1.83
N THR A 23 0.96 -6.96 1.04
CA THR A 23 0.66 -6.96 -0.41
C THR A 23 -0.82 -6.76 -0.70
N ALA A 24 -1.73 -7.31 0.12
CA ALA A 24 -3.17 -7.09 -0.04
C ALA A 24 -3.53 -5.60 0.08
N TYR A 25 -2.91 -4.90 1.04
CA TYR A 25 -3.07 -3.46 1.19
C TYR A 25 -2.47 -2.69 -0.01
N GLY A 26 -1.26 -3.06 -0.45
CA GLY A 26 -0.64 -2.47 -1.64
C GLY A 26 -1.52 -2.61 -2.90
N ALA A 27 -2.07 -3.80 -3.13
CA ALA A 27 -3.00 -4.06 -4.23
C ALA A 27 -4.25 -3.17 -4.14
N ALA A 28 -4.84 -3.04 -2.96
CA ALA A 28 -5.98 -2.15 -2.74
C ALA A 28 -5.64 -0.68 -3.01
N VAL A 29 -4.44 -0.23 -2.61
CA VAL A 29 -3.96 1.13 -2.91
C VAL A 29 -3.83 1.33 -4.41
N SER A 30 -3.23 0.40 -5.16
CA SER A 30 -3.09 0.55 -6.62
C SER A 30 -4.46 0.67 -7.31
N LEU A 31 -5.40 -0.19 -6.96
CA LEU A 31 -6.74 -0.16 -7.56
C LEU A 31 -7.48 1.15 -7.21
N VAL A 32 -7.47 1.57 -5.94
CA VAL A 32 -8.22 2.75 -5.51
C VAL A 32 -7.55 4.04 -5.95
N ALA A 33 -6.23 4.14 -5.82
CA ALA A 33 -5.50 5.36 -6.16
C ALA A 33 -5.29 5.47 -7.67
N ASP A 34 -4.61 4.49 -8.28
CA ASP A 34 -4.15 4.58 -9.66
C ASP A 34 -5.29 4.37 -10.66
N GLU A 35 -6.18 3.40 -10.41
CA GLU A 35 -7.20 3.00 -11.39
C GLU A 35 -8.55 3.71 -11.21
N MET A 36 -8.80 4.31 -10.04
CA MET A 36 -10.08 4.97 -9.73
C MET A 36 -9.92 6.45 -9.41
N ALA A 37 -9.20 6.80 -8.34
CA ALA A 37 -9.15 8.17 -7.86
C ALA A 37 -8.42 9.10 -8.83
N MET A 38 -7.26 8.69 -9.35
CA MET A 38 -6.48 9.53 -10.27
C MET A 38 -7.23 9.82 -11.58
N PRO A 39 -7.87 8.83 -12.25
CA PRO A 39 -8.71 9.09 -13.42
C PRO A 39 -9.96 9.91 -13.09
N ALA A 40 -10.66 9.59 -11.99
CA ALA A 40 -11.90 10.29 -11.61
C ALA A 40 -11.66 11.78 -11.29
N LEU A 41 -10.47 12.11 -10.79
CA LEU A 41 -10.05 13.49 -10.51
C LEU A 41 -9.42 14.20 -11.73
N GLY A 42 -9.25 13.51 -12.86
CA GLY A 42 -8.63 14.04 -14.07
C GLY A 42 -7.12 14.24 -13.94
N PHE A 43 -6.47 13.58 -12.97
CA PHE A 43 -5.01 13.64 -12.77
C PHE A 43 -4.25 12.58 -13.57
N SER A 44 -4.94 11.61 -14.16
CA SER A 44 -4.38 10.65 -15.10
C SER A 44 -5.37 10.37 -16.25
N PRO A 45 -4.90 9.86 -17.40
CA PRO A 45 -5.78 9.33 -18.43
C PRO A 45 -6.68 8.21 -17.88
N PRO A 46 -7.83 7.93 -18.52
CA PRO A 46 -8.65 6.77 -18.18
C PRO A 46 -7.88 5.47 -18.45
N ALA A 47 -8.18 4.42 -17.69
CA ALA A 47 -7.49 3.12 -17.79
C ALA A 47 -7.53 2.52 -19.20
N SER A 48 -8.56 2.81 -20.01
CA SER A 48 -8.65 2.36 -21.40
C SER A 48 -7.58 2.95 -22.33
N GLU A 49 -6.94 4.07 -21.95
CA GLU A 49 -5.92 4.75 -22.75
C GLU A 49 -4.49 4.40 -22.33
N VAL A 50 -4.33 3.63 -21.25
CA VAL A 50 -3.04 3.25 -20.71
C VAL A 50 -2.71 1.81 -21.09
N ALA A 51 -1.47 1.56 -21.50
CA ALA A 51 -1.04 0.22 -21.88
C ALA A 51 -1.14 -0.76 -20.71
N ALA A 52 -1.62 -2.00 -20.96
CA ALA A 52 -1.73 -3.06 -19.95
C ALA A 52 -0.41 -3.34 -19.20
N SER A 53 0.73 -3.23 -19.87
CA SER A 53 2.05 -3.37 -19.24
C SER A 53 2.35 -2.28 -18.22
N THR A 54 1.77 -1.08 -18.37
CA THR A 54 1.92 0.02 -17.43
C THR A 54 1.06 -0.20 -16.18
N HIS A 55 -0.18 -0.66 -16.34
CA HIS A 55 -1.01 -1.09 -15.20
C HIS A 55 -0.32 -2.21 -14.40
N LEU A 56 0.18 -3.24 -15.09
CA LEU A 56 0.85 -4.36 -14.42
C LEU A 56 2.10 -3.90 -13.66
N ARG A 57 2.90 -3.02 -14.26
CA ARG A 57 4.09 -2.48 -13.60
C ARG A 57 3.71 -1.67 -12.35
N GLY A 58 2.72 -0.77 -12.46
CA GLY A 58 2.23 0.04 -11.33
C GLY A 58 1.68 -0.84 -10.21
N PHE A 59 0.92 -1.87 -10.56
CA PHE A 59 0.39 -2.84 -9.61
C PHE A 59 1.50 -3.59 -8.87
N VAL A 60 2.50 -4.12 -9.59
CA VAL A 60 3.64 -4.81 -8.98
C VAL A 60 4.44 -3.87 -8.07
N SER A 61 4.65 -2.61 -8.48
CA SER A 61 5.29 -1.60 -7.63
C SER A 61 4.51 -1.39 -6.33
N HIS A 62 3.19 -1.41 -6.37
CA HIS A 62 2.35 -1.32 -5.19
C HIS A 62 2.38 -2.56 -4.29
N LEU A 63 2.55 -3.76 -4.85
CA LEU A 63 2.80 -4.96 -4.04
C LEU A 63 4.12 -4.82 -3.26
N VAL A 64 5.19 -4.37 -3.94
CA VAL A 64 6.49 -4.11 -3.31
C VAL A 64 6.38 -3.02 -2.24
N PHE A 65 5.62 -1.97 -2.50
CA PHE A 65 5.30 -0.93 -1.50
C PHE A 65 4.61 -1.53 -0.27
N GLY A 66 3.64 -2.42 -0.44
CA GLY A 66 2.97 -3.12 0.66
C GLY A 66 3.92 -3.96 1.51
N VAL A 67 4.82 -4.71 0.87
CA VAL A 67 5.88 -5.46 1.55
C VAL A 67 6.79 -4.51 2.35
N ALA A 68 7.25 -3.43 1.72
CA ALA A 68 8.12 -2.46 2.36
C ALA A 68 7.46 -1.80 3.58
N LEU A 69 6.15 -1.52 3.50
CA LEU A 69 5.37 -1.02 4.63
C LEU A 69 5.33 -2.00 5.81
N GLU A 70 5.10 -3.29 5.54
CA GLU A 70 5.05 -4.30 6.58
C GLU A 70 6.42 -4.51 7.26
N VAL A 71 7.50 -4.47 6.49
CA VAL A 71 8.87 -4.45 7.05
C VAL A 71 9.05 -3.23 7.95
N ALA A 72 8.76 -2.04 7.44
CA ALA A 72 8.92 -0.80 8.19
C ALA A 72 8.12 -0.81 9.50
N ARG A 73 6.85 -1.25 9.46
CA ARG A 73 5.99 -1.37 10.64
C ARG A 73 6.60 -2.27 11.71
N ARG A 74 7.09 -3.46 11.33
CA ARG A 74 7.71 -4.41 12.27
C ARG A 74 8.98 -3.85 12.89
N LEU A 75 9.85 -3.24 12.07
CA LEU A 75 11.09 -2.64 12.55
C LEU A 75 10.83 -1.47 13.51
N LEU A 76 9.86 -0.61 13.21
CA LEU A 76 9.46 0.49 14.08
C LEU A 76 8.97 -0.03 15.44
N ILE A 77 8.07 -1.02 15.45
CA ILE A 77 7.55 -1.61 16.68
C ILE A 77 8.67 -2.27 17.48
N ALA A 78 9.55 -3.04 16.83
CA ALA A 78 10.69 -3.67 17.49
C ALA A 78 11.63 -2.63 18.12
N GLY A 79 11.94 -1.56 17.39
CA GLY A 79 12.78 -0.46 17.87
C GLY A 79 12.17 0.29 19.07
N VAL A 80 10.85 0.52 19.06
CA VAL A 80 10.15 1.12 20.20
C VAL A 80 10.19 0.18 21.41
N ARG A 81 9.90 -1.11 21.22
CA ARG A 81 9.95 -2.10 22.30
C ARG A 81 11.35 -2.21 22.93
N ALA A 82 12.41 -2.17 22.13
CA ALA A 82 13.78 -2.21 22.61
C ALA A 82 14.19 -0.97 23.43
N LYS A 83 13.51 0.17 23.25
CA LYS A 83 13.79 1.40 24.01
C LYS A 83 13.09 1.47 25.37
N ILE A 84 12.04 0.67 25.57
CA ILE A 84 11.20 0.69 26.77
C ILE A 84 11.39 -0.54 27.68
N ALA A 85 12.18 -1.52 27.21
CA ALA A 85 12.63 -2.68 27.99
C ALA A 85 13.92 -2.33 28.74
#